data_AF-A0A497LX32-F1
#
_entry.id   AF-A0A497LX32-F1
#
_cell.length_a   1.000
_cell.length_b   1.000
_cell.length_c   1.000
_cell.angle_alpha   90.00
_cell.angle_beta   90.00
_cell.angle_gamma   90.00
#
_symmetry.space_group_name_H-M   'P 1'
#
loop_
_entity.id
_entity.type
_entity.pdbx_description
1 polymer ?
#
loop_
_entity_poly.entity_id
_entity_poly.type
_entity_poly.pdbx_seq_one_letter_code
_entity_poly.pdbx_strand_id
1 'polypeptide(L)'
;MLRLCREVCLLKKPKRSVEIVESFCGWDYLIKLVKKCRREVDKALISALFETGGRVSEVLMLRKDNFIVQKPFLVVKAMPVLKRYSKIGEYVDENGRVRWRTKKKIAYRTFPIHMEEPLCPPLLEYINKIREGRLFHIGRTQVYRIVRNLDKNIFPHWFRAQRASQLALEYGFDIHDLIDFFNWKSLQTATHYSRMGWKGLANKMRR
;
A
#
# COMPACT_ATOMS: atom_id res chain seq x y z
N MET A 1 18.28 50.28 -19.58
CA MET A 1 17.78 48.97 -20.06
C MET A 1 18.26 47.89 -19.08
N LEU A 2 17.57 47.72 -17.94
CA LEU A 2 17.92 46.74 -16.89
C LEU A 2 16.96 45.54 -17.00
N ARG A 3 17.49 44.36 -17.34
CA ARG A 3 16.74 43.10 -17.33
C ARG A 3 16.66 42.58 -15.89
N LEU A 4 15.46 42.58 -15.32
CA LEU A 4 15.14 41.83 -14.10
C LEU A 4 15.30 40.33 -14.37
N CYS A 5 16.32 39.71 -13.78
CA CYS A 5 16.44 38.25 -13.72
C CYS A 5 15.51 37.76 -12.59
N ARG A 6 14.35 37.18 -12.94
CA ARG A 6 13.48 36.50 -11.97
C ARG A 6 14.09 35.14 -11.63
N GLU A 7 14.74 35.05 -10.48
CA GLU A 7 15.01 33.78 -9.81
C GLU A 7 13.68 33.13 -9.40
N VAL A 8 13.25 32.13 -10.16
CA VAL A 8 12.16 31.25 -9.74
C VAL A 8 12.76 30.28 -8.71
N CYS A 9 12.61 30.62 -7.44
CA CYS A 9 12.87 29.72 -6.33
C CYS A 9 11.96 28.50 -6.47
N LEU A 10 12.51 27.39 -7.01
CA LEU A 10 11.85 26.10 -7.11
C LEU A 10 11.67 25.53 -5.70
N LEU A 11 10.59 25.95 -5.03
CA LEU A 11 10.12 25.32 -3.79
C LEU A 11 10.00 23.81 -4.04
N LYS A 12 10.88 23.03 -3.43
CA LYS A 12 10.80 21.56 -3.43
C LYS A 12 9.43 21.18 -2.90
N LYS A 13 8.56 20.66 -3.79
CA LYS A 13 7.24 20.15 -3.38
C LYS A 13 7.44 19.18 -2.21
N PRO A 14 6.71 19.34 -1.09
CA PRO A 14 6.87 18.46 0.05
C PRO A 14 6.66 17.02 -0.40
N LYS A 15 7.53 16.10 0.03
CA LYS A 15 7.35 14.67 -0.24
C LYS A 15 6.02 14.28 0.40
N ARG A 16 5.04 13.87 -0.43
CA ARG A 16 3.76 13.37 0.06
C ARG A 16 4.02 12.14 0.92
N SER A 17 3.82 12.28 2.22
CA SER A 17 3.98 11.22 3.20
C SER A 17 2.64 10.54 3.46
N VAL A 18 2.73 9.40 4.12
CA VAL A 18 1.57 8.61 4.57
C VAL A 18 0.69 9.38 5.56
N GLU A 19 1.28 10.37 6.22
CA GLU A 19 0.71 11.12 7.34
C GLU A 19 -0.50 11.97 6.95
N ILE A 20 -0.80 12.09 5.65
CA ILE A 20 -1.99 12.77 5.12
C ILE A 20 -3.27 11.95 5.37
N VAL A 21 -3.16 10.64 5.65
CA VAL A 21 -4.32 9.79 5.90
C VAL A 21 -4.63 9.76 7.39
N GLU A 22 -5.67 10.51 7.79
CA GLU A 22 -6.12 10.59 9.18
C GLU A 22 -7.12 9.49 9.56
N SER A 23 -7.90 9.00 8.57
CA SER A 23 -8.87 7.93 8.76
C SER A 23 -9.20 7.24 7.43
N PHE A 24 -9.92 6.11 7.51
CA PHE A 24 -10.41 5.40 6.34
C PHE A 24 -11.39 6.28 5.55
N CYS A 25 -11.15 6.40 4.24
CA CYS A 25 -11.95 7.21 3.31
C CYS A 25 -13.34 6.64 3.02
N GLY A 26 -13.63 5.42 3.48
CA GLY A 26 -14.90 4.74 3.25
C GLY A 26 -14.95 4.00 1.91
N TRP A 27 -15.78 2.96 1.88
CA TRP A 27 -15.96 2.11 0.70
C TRP A 27 -16.50 2.85 -0.51
N ASP A 28 -17.43 3.80 -0.33
CA ASP A 28 -18.03 4.56 -1.43
C ASP A 28 -17.00 5.27 -2.31
N TYR A 29 -15.98 5.87 -1.68
CA TYR A 29 -14.92 6.55 -2.41
C TYR A 29 -14.07 5.55 -3.20
N LEU A 30 -13.68 4.43 -2.60
CA LEU A 30 -12.90 3.38 -3.27
C LEU A 30 -13.67 2.74 -4.43
N ILE A 31 -14.95 2.43 -4.23
CA ILE A 31 -15.84 1.90 -5.27
C ILE A 31 -15.95 2.92 -6.41
N LYS A 32 -16.08 4.21 -6.11
CA LYS A 32 -16.09 5.28 -7.13
C LYS A 32 -14.79 5.30 -7.95
N LEU A 33 -13.62 5.09 -7.33
CA LEU A 33 -12.34 5.00 -8.04
C LEU A 33 -12.30 3.79 -8.99
N VAL A 34 -12.74 2.62 -8.53
CA VAL A 34 -12.82 1.40 -9.35
C VAL A 34 -13.80 1.58 -10.50
N LYS A 35 -14.98 2.17 -10.27
CA LYS A 35 -15.98 2.45 -11.32
C LYS A 35 -15.48 3.40 -12.40
N LYS A 36 -14.58 4.35 -12.07
CA LYS A 36 -13.93 5.23 -13.06
C LYS A 36 -12.94 4.50 -13.97
N CYS A 37 -12.45 3.32 -13.59
CA CYS A 37 -11.51 2.55 -14.39
C CYS A 37 -12.23 1.90 -15.57
N ARG A 38 -11.77 2.21 -16.80
CA ARG A 38 -12.35 1.63 -18.03
C ARG A 38 -11.97 0.16 -18.23
N ARG A 39 -10.72 -0.18 -17.95
CA ARG A 39 -10.16 -1.52 -18.18
C ARG A 39 -10.29 -2.37 -16.93
N GLU A 40 -10.60 -3.66 -17.10
CA GLU A 40 -10.68 -4.63 -16.00
C GLU A 40 -9.34 -4.75 -15.24
N VAL A 41 -8.22 -4.74 -15.96
CA VAL A 41 -6.89 -4.77 -15.33
C VAL A 41 -6.64 -3.56 -14.42
N ASP A 42 -7.19 -2.38 -14.76
CA ASP A 42 -7.04 -1.19 -13.94
C ASP A 42 -7.93 -1.29 -12.69
N LYS A 43 -9.15 -1.83 -12.82
CA LYS A 43 -10.03 -2.14 -11.67
C LYS A 43 -9.33 -3.08 -10.70
N ALA A 44 -8.82 -4.20 -11.21
CA ALA A 44 -8.10 -5.20 -10.41
C ALA A 44 -6.81 -4.65 -9.79
N LEU A 45 -6.10 -3.75 -10.48
CA LEU A 45 -4.91 -3.08 -9.94
C LEU A 45 -5.25 -2.19 -8.76
N ILE A 46 -6.29 -1.36 -8.86
CA ILE A 46 -6.72 -0.49 -7.77
C ILE A 46 -7.18 -1.33 -6.58
N SER A 47 -7.95 -2.39 -6.83
CA SER A 47 -8.31 -3.36 -5.79
C SER A 47 -7.10 -4.00 -5.15
N ALA A 48 -6.14 -4.53 -5.92
CA ALA A 48 -4.94 -5.15 -5.37
C ALA A 48 -4.08 -4.18 -4.55
N LEU A 49 -3.97 -2.92 -4.96
CA LEU A 49 -3.23 -1.89 -4.21
C LEU A 49 -3.85 -1.66 -2.82
N PHE A 50 -5.18 -1.65 -2.73
CA PHE A 50 -5.90 -1.50 -1.47
C PHE A 50 -5.89 -2.80 -0.66
N GLU A 51 -6.46 -3.88 -1.18
CA GLU A 51 -6.72 -5.12 -0.45
C GLU A 51 -5.46 -5.75 0.15
N THR A 52 -4.36 -5.73 -0.62
CA THR A 52 -3.07 -6.21 -0.12
C THR A 52 -2.39 -5.20 0.78
N GLY A 53 -2.71 -3.91 0.60
CA GLY A 53 -1.96 -2.79 1.14
C GLY A 53 -0.45 -2.86 0.83
N GLY A 54 -0.06 -3.51 -0.27
CA GLY A 54 1.32 -3.65 -0.69
C GLY A 54 1.91 -2.34 -1.24
N ARG A 55 3.24 -2.20 -1.22
CA ARG A 55 3.90 -1.21 -2.07
C ARG A 55 3.68 -1.59 -3.53
N VAL A 56 3.67 -0.61 -4.44
CA VAL A 56 3.49 -0.87 -5.89
C VAL A 56 4.39 -1.98 -6.40
N SER A 57 5.68 -1.93 -6.07
CA SER A 57 6.62 -2.96 -6.49
C SER A 57 6.27 -4.35 -5.98
N GLU A 58 5.71 -4.46 -4.77
CA GLU A 58 5.29 -5.74 -4.18
C GLU A 58 4.01 -6.24 -4.89
N VAL A 59 3.05 -5.35 -5.16
CA VAL A 59 1.81 -5.66 -5.89
C VAL A 59 2.08 -6.12 -7.32
N LEU A 60 3.01 -5.47 -8.03
CA LEU A 60 3.39 -5.84 -9.39
C LEU A 60 4.15 -7.19 -9.47
N MET A 61 4.60 -7.73 -8.34
CA MET A 61 5.21 -9.06 -8.25
C MET A 61 4.20 -10.17 -7.96
N LEU A 62 2.94 -9.83 -7.67
CA LEU A 62 1.90 -10.83 -7.41
C LEU A 62 1.65 -11.68 -8.65
N ARG A 63 1.49 -12.97 -8.41
CA ARG A 63 1.22 -14.00 -9.40
C ARG A 63 -0.04 -14.76 -9.04
N LYS A 64 -0.62 -15.46 -10.03
CA LYS A 64 -1.86 -16.26 -9.85
C LYS A 64 -1.76 -17.23 -8.68
N ASP A 65 -0.61 -17.89 -8.56
CA ASP A 65 -0.30 -18.85 -7.50
C ASP A 65 -0.17 -18.21 -6.11
N ASN A 66 -0.12 -16.88 -5.97
CA ASN A 66 -0.20 -16.24 -4.65
C ASN A 66 -1.61 -16.28 -4.05
N PHE A 67 -2.65 -16.68 -4.78
CA PHE A 67 -4.03 -16.57 -4.31
C PHE A 67 -4.67 -17.96 -4.14
N ILE A 68 -5.29 -18.17 -2.97
CA ILE A 68 -6.09 -19.36 -2.67
C ILE A 68 -7.45 -18.90 -2.14
N VAL A 69 -8.52 -19.42 -2.73
CA VAL A 69 -9.88 -19.21 -2.21
C VAL A 69 -10.11 -20.18 -1.05
N GLN A 70 -10.32 -19.65 0.15
CA GLN A 70 -10.69 -20.38 1.36
C GLN A 70 -11.84 -19.62 2.04
N LYS A 71 -13.07 -19.84 1.58
CA LYS A 71 -14.25 -19.06 2.02
C LYS A 71 -14.36 -19.01 3.56
N PRO A 72 -14.65 -17.84 4.15
CA PRO A 72 -15.07 -16.59 3.50
C PRO A 72 -13.90 -15.69 3.01
N PHE A 73 -12.68 -16.22 2.93
CA PHE A 73 -11.48 -15.45 2.62
C PHE A 73 -10.84 -15.78 1.26
N LEU A 74 -10.25 -14.75 0.65
CA LEU A 74 -9.23 -14.88 -0.37
C LEU A 74 -7.86 -14.77 0.31
N VAL A 75 -7.15 -15.88 0.44
CA VAL A 75 -5.83 -15.92 1.10
C VAL A 75 -4.76 -15.53 0.09
N VAL A 76 -3.99 -14.49 0.42
CA VAL A 76 -2.79 -14.09 -0.33
C VAL A 76 -1.58 -14.71 0.33
N LYS A 77 -1.04 -15.80 -0.25
CA LYS A 77 0.15 -16.50 0.25
C LYS A 77 1.43 -15.96 -0.35
N ALA A 78 2.47 -15.94 0.48
CA ALA A 78 3.85 -15.67 0.08
C ALA A 78 4.03 -14.38 -0.76
N MET A 79 3.29 -13.32 -0.44
CA MET A 79 3.48 -12.02 -1.08
C MET A 79 4.87 -11.48 -0.73
N PRO A 80 5.72 -11.14 -1.72
CA PRO A 80 7.06 -10.61 -1.47
C PRO A 80 7.01 -9.30 -0.70
N VAL A 81 7.91 -9.15 0.28
CA VAL A 81 8.06 -7.93 1.07
C VAL A 81 9.40 -7.28 0.75
N LEU A 82 9.35 -6.12 0.09
CA LEU A 82 10.55 -5.44 -0.37
C LEU A 82 11.15 -4.54 0.71
N LYS A 83 12.34 -3.99 0.41
CA LYS A 83 13.14 -3.15 1.31
C LYS A 83 13.42 -3.84 2.64
N ARG A 84 13.77 -5.12 2.58
CA ARG A 84 14.21 -5.90 3.72
C ARG A 84 15.73 -6.01 3.65
N TYR A 85 16.36 -5.55 4.72
CA TYR A 85 17.81 -5.51 4.86
C TYR A 85 18.19 -6.04 6.25
N SER A 86 19.29 -6.79 6.32
CA SER A 86 19.95 -7.17 7.57
C SER A 86 21.26 -6.38 7.68
N LYS A 87 21.56 -5.88 8.88
CA LYS A 87 22.87 -5.29 9.19
C LYS A 87 23.89 -6.42 9.26
N ILE A 88 24.98 -6.30 8.53
CA ILE A 88 26.05 -7.31 8.47
C ILE A 88 27.39 -6.78 9.00
N GLY A 89 27.44 -5.49 9.35
CA GLY A 89 28.62 -4.84 9.90
C GLY A 89 28.54 -3.33 9.74
N GLU A 90 29.63 -2.67 10.08
CA GLU A 90 29.79 -1.22 10.02
C GLU A 90 31.03 -0.86 9.20
N TYR A 91 31.07 0.35 8.65
CA TYR A 91 32.25 0.94 8.04
C TYR A 91 32.27 2.45 8.31
N VAL A 92 33.45 3.04 8.38
CA VAL A 92 33.62 4.48 8.52
C VAL A 92 33.69 5.09 7.11
N ASP A 93 32.85 6.09 6.83
CA ASP A 93 32.92 6.82 5.56
C ASP A 93 34.07 7.85 5.56
N GLU A 94 34.37 8.44 4.39
CA GLU A 94 35.46 9.41 4.20
C GLU A 94 35.33 10.65 5.12
N ASN A 95 34.15 10.90 5.68
CA ASN A 95 33.88 11.99 6.61
C ASN A 95 33.91 11.55 8.08
N GLY A 96 34.44 10.36 8.37
CA GLY A 96 34.53 9.80 9.72
C GLY A 96 33.20 9.28 10.28
N ARG A 97 32.13 9.16 9.48
CA ARG A 97 30.82 8.73 9.98
C ARG A 97 30.66 7.22 9.88
N VAL A 98 30.23 6.59 10.96
CA VAL A 98 29.88 5.17 10.98
C VAL A 98 28.62 4.91 10.16
N ARG A 99 28.73 4.03 9.17
CA ARG A 99 27.67 3.60 8.25
C ARG A 99 27.46 2.10 8.35
N TRP A 100 26.23 1.67 8.11
CA TRP A 100 25.86 0.25 8.15
C TRP A 100 26.15 -0.42 6.82
N ARG A 101 26.89 -1.54 6.84
CA ARG A 101 26.87 -2.51 5.74
C ARG A 101 25.59 -3.33 5.87
N THR A 102 24.81 -3.40 4.79
CA THR A 102 23.54 -4.12 4.79
C THR A 102 23.43 -5.10 3.63
N LYS A 103 22.83 -6.27 3.89
CA LYS A 103 22.50 -7.29 2.87
C LYS A 103 20.99 -7.33 2.66
N LYS A 104 20.54 -7.45 1.41
CA LYS A 104 19.11 -7.69 1.10
C LYS A 104 18.67 -9.01 1.73
N LYS A 105 17.53 -8.98 2.43
CA LYS A 105 16.87 -10.15 3.01
C LYS A 105 15.61 -10.42 2.20
N ILE A 106 15.39 -11.67 1.82
CA ILE A 106 14.12 -12.11 1.24
C ILE A 106 13.13 -12.26 2.39
N ALA A 107 11.94 -11.69 2.24
CA ALA A 107 10.85 -11.90 3.17
C ALA A 107 9.53 -11.96 2.42
N TYR A 108 8.59 -12.67 3.00
CA TYR A 108 7.25 -12.85 2.49
C TYR A 108 6.24 -12.59 3.59
N ARG A 109 4.98 -12.39 3.22
CA ARG A 109 3.86 -12.37 4.15
C ARG A 109 2.66 -13.10 3.56
N THR A 110 1.84 -13.64 4.44
CA THR A 110 0.57 -14.28 4.10
C THR A 110 -0.52 -13.61 4.91
N PHE A 111 -1.63 -13.27 4.27
CA PHE A 111 -2.76 -12.60 4.93
C PHE A 111 -4.07 -12.89 4.21
N PRO A 112 -5.21 -12.87 4.93
CA PRO A 112 -6.53 -13.00 4.32
C PRO A 112 -7.07 -11.65 3.81
N ILE A 113 -7.92 -11.73 2.79
CA ILE A 113 -8.84 -10.67 2.35
C ILE A 113 -10.25 -11.22 2.52
N HIS A 114 -11.16 -10.50 3.17
CA HIS A 114 -12.53 -10.98 3.31
C HIS A 114 -13.28 -10.82 1.98
N MET A 115 -13.95 -11.88 1.51
CA MET A 115 -14.51 -11.88 0.16
C MET A 115 -15.72 -10.95 -0.02
N GLU A 116 -16.34 -10.53 1.08
CA GLU A 116 -17.43 -9.53 1.07
C GLU A 116 -16.92 -8.08 0.99
N GLU A 117 -15.61 -7.85 1.10
CA GLU A 117 -15.06 -6.51 0.90
C GLU A 117 -15.33 -6.04 -0.54
N PRO A 118 -15.87 -4.82 -0.77
CA PRO A 118 -16.30 -4.37 -2.09
C PRO A 118 -15.23 -4.37 -3.19
N LEU A 119 -13.95 -4.36 -2.81
CA LEU A 119 -12.83 -4.36 -3.76
C LEU A 119 -12.30 -5.78 -4.04
N CYS A 120 -12.70 -6.80 -3.27
CA CYS A 120 -12.33 -8.19 -3.51
C CYS A 120 -12.93 -8.75 -4.81
N PRO A 121 -14.23 -8.58 -5.14
CA PRO A 121 -14.81 -9.11 -6.38
C PRO A 121 -14.08 -8.71 -7.67
N PRO A 122 -13.81 -7.41 -7.97
CA PRO A 122 -13.10 -7.05 -9.20
C PRO A 122 -11.65 -7.58 -9.25
N LEU A 123 -11.01 -7.81 -8.10
CA LEU A 123 -9.70 -8.47 -8.03
C LEU A 123 -9.82 -9.97 -8.35
N LEU A 124 -10.75 -10.66 -7.69
CA LEU A 124 -10.95 -12.09 -7.84
C LEU A 124 -11.41 -12.47 -9.25
N GLU A 125 -12.33 -11.70 -9.84
CA GLU A 125 -12.78 -11.87 -11.22
C GLU A 125 -11.59 -11.82 -12.19
N TYR A 126 -10.71 -10.84 -12.04
CA TYR A 126 -9.51 -10.72 -12.89
C TYR A 126 -8.51 -11.85 -12.64
N ILE A 127 -8.29 -12.24 -11.38
CA ILE A 127 -7.45 -13.39 -11.02
C ILE A 127 -7.96 -14.67 -11.68
N ASN A 128 -9.28 -14.87 -11.77
CA ASN A 128 -9.87 -16.06 -12.37
C ASN A 128 -9.69 -16.14 -13.89
N LYS A 129 -9.45 -15.01 -14.57
CA LYS A 129 -9.11 -14.97 -16.01
C LYS A 129 -7.65 -15.31 -16.29
N ILE A 130 -6.78 -15.27 -15.26
CA ILE A 130 -5.35 -15.57 -15.41
C ILE A 130 -5.12 -17.06 -15.20
N ARG A 131 -4.57 -17.72 -16.22
CA ARG A 131 -4.15 -19.13 -16.14
C ARG A 131 -2.92 -19.29 -15.22
N GLU A 132 -1.89 -18.51 -15.46
CA GLU A 132 -0.63 -18.56 -14.71
C GLU A 132 0.16 -17.25 -14.82
N GLY A 133 1.23 -17.12 -14.03
CA GLY A 133 2.16 -15.99 -14.12
C GLY A 133 1.73 -14.75 -13.34
N ARG A 134 2.29 -13.58 -13.72
CA ARG A 134 2.06 -12.29 -13.03
C ARG A 134 0.66 -11.75 -13.31
N LEU A 135 0.05 -11.11 -12.30
CA LEU A 135 -1.24 -10.45 -12.47
C LEU A 135 -1.13 -9.21 -13.37
N PHE A 136 -0.08 -8.42 -13.18
CA PHE A 136 0.04 -7.09 -13.78
C PHE A 136 1.34 -6.97 -14.58
N HIS A 137 1.21 -6.70 -15.88
CA HIS A 137 2.32 -6.51 -16.81
C HIS A 137 2.54 -5.03 -17.12
N ILE A 138 2.68 -4.21 -16.07
CA ILE A 138 2.83 -2.75 -16.18
C ILE A 138 3.95 -2.23 -15.28
N GLY A 139 4.54 -1.10 -15.66
CA GLY A 139 5.60 -0.45 -14.89
C GLY A 139 5.06 0.45 -13.76
N ARG A 140 5.89 0.69 -12.74
CA ARG A 140 5.56 1.56 -11.58
C ARG A 140 5.12 2.97 -11.99
N THR A 141 5.77 3.54 -13.02
CA THR A 141 5.43 4.87 -13.55
C THR A 141 4.03 4.89 -14.14
N GLN A 142 3.62 3.81 -14.83
CA GLN A 142 2.28 3.69 -15.39
C GLN A 142 1.24 3.52 -14.28
N VAL A 143 1.51 2.69 -13.26
CA VAL A 143 0.65 2.58 -12.07
C VAL A 143 0.43 3.95 -11.44
N TYR A 144 1.51 4.73 -11.25
CA TYR A 144 1.40 6.08 -10.72
C TYR A 144 0.50 6.94 -11.61
N ARG A 145 0.72 6.98 -12.93
CA ARG A 145 -0.13 7.74 -13.86
C ARG A 145 -1.60 7.33 -13.79
N ILE A 146 -1.91 6.04 -13.76
CA ILE A 146 -3.29 5.52 -13.63
C ILE A 146 -3.93 6.07 -12.35
N VAL A 147 -3.27 5.88 -11.20
CA VAL A 147 -3.76 6.35 -9.90
C VAL A 147 -3.98 7.87 -9.88
N ARG A 148 -3.04 8.64 -10.44
CA ARG A 148 -3.11 10.11 -10.50
C ARG A 148 -4.18 10.63 -11.44
N ASN A 149 -4.53 9.88 -12.48
CA ASN A 149 -5.60 10.23 -13.40
C ASN A 149 -6.98 10.00 -12.79
N LEU A 150 -7.11 9.04 -11.87
CA LEU A 150 -8.36 8.81 -11.13
C LEU A 150 -8.65 9.93 -10.14
N ASP A 151 -7.61 10.38 -9.41
CA ASP A 151 -7.68 11.52 -8.51
C ASP A 151 -6.28 12.16 -8.32
N LYS A 152 -6.21 13.49 -8.41
CA LYS A 152 -4.98 14.29 -8.24
C LYS A 152 -4.54 14.44 -6.77
N ASN A 153 -5.17 13.78 -5.82
CA ASN A 153 -4.75 13.79 -4.41
C ASN A 153 -4.25 12.42 -3.94
N ILE A 154 -4.57 11.34 -4.65
CA ILE A 154 -4.13 9.99 -4.29
C ILE A 154 -2.82 9.60 -4.97
N PHE A 155 -2.14 8.61 -4.41
CA PHE A 155 -0.90 8.03 -4.92
C PHE A 155 -0.82 6.57 -4.46
N PRO A 156 -0.01 5.69 -5.06
CA PRO A 156 -0.14 4.27 -4.78
C PRO A 156 0.07 3.88 -3.30
N HIS A 157 0.96 4.58 -2.60
CA HIS A 157 1.21 4.34 -1.18
C HIS A 157 0.08 4.88 -0.26
N TRP A 158 -0.83 5.70 -0.80
CA TRP A 158 -2.07 6.12 -0.12
C TRP A 158 -3.00 4.91 0.11
N PHE A 159 -3.12 3.98 -0.85
CA PHE A 159 -3.95 2.79 -0.67
C PHE A 159 -3.48 1.91 0.49
N ARG A 160 -2.17 1.80 0.69
CA ARG A 160 -1.60 1.10 1.85
C ARG A 160 -2.02 1.73 3.17
N ALA A 161 -2.03 3.07 3.22
CA ALA A 161 -2.50 3.81 4.39
C ALA A 161 -3.98 3.56 4.64
N GLN A 162 -4.79 3.65 3.60
CA GLN A 162 -6.23 3.40 3.65
C GLN A 162 -6.55 1.98 4.11
N ARG A 163 -5.82 0.97 3.64
CA ARG A 163 -5.99 -0.42 4.11
C ARG A 163 -5.70 -0.55 5.60
N ALA A 164 -4.61 0.05 6.08
CA ALA A 164 -4.30 0.01 7.51
C ALA A 164 -5.37 0.70 8.36
N SER A 165 -5.85 1.86 7.93
CA SER A 165 -6.94 2.56 8.62
C SER A 165 -8.25 1.79 8.59
N GLN A 166 -8.57 1.12 7.48
CA GLN A 166 -9.76 0.28 7.36
C GLN A 166 -9.68 -0.93 8.28
N LEU A 167 -8.55 -1.65 8.30
CA LEU A 167 -8.34 -2.81 9.18
C LEU A 167 -8.50 -2.42 10.65
N ALA A 168 -7.94 -1.27 11.05
CA ALA A 168 -8.10 -0.76 12.41
C ALA A 168 -9.54 -0.33 12.74
N LEU A 169 -10.23 0.33 11.80
CA LEU A 169 -11.57 0.89 12.02
C LEU A 169 -12.68 -0.18 12.02
N GLU A 170 -12.66 -1.08 11.05
CA GLU A 170 -13.76 -2.02 10.79
C GLU A 170 -13.48 -3.39 11.44
N TYR A 171 -12.25 -3.88 11.37
CA TYR A 171 -11.87 -5.16 11.96
C TYR A 171 -11.28 -5.03 13.38
N GLY A 172 -11.02 -3.81 13.84
CA GLY A 172 -10.49 -3.56 15.18
C GLY A 172 -9.02 -3.95 15.35
N PHE A 173 -8.28 -4.12 14.26
CA PHE A 173 -6.86 -4.50 14.30
C PHE A 173 -6.06 -3.53 15.17
N ASP A 174 -5.26 -4.09 16.07
CA ASP A 174 -4.32 -3.32 16.86
C ASP A 174 -2.97 -3.14 16.15
N ILE A 175 -2.01 -2.56 16.86
CA ILE A 175 -0.67 -2.30 16.30
C ILE A 175 0.06 -3.61 15.95
N HIS A 176 -0.10 -4.66 16.75
CA HIS A 176 0.53 -5.95 16.51
C HIS A 176 -0.09 -6.65 15.31
N ASP A 177 -1.42 -6.65 15.19
CA ASP A 177 -2.14 -7.19 14.03
C ASP A 177 -1.70 -6.51 12.73
N LEU A 178 -1.57 -5.18 12.77
CA LEU A 178 -1.09 -4.40 11.61
C LEU A 178 0.38 -4.69 11.31
N ILE A 179 1.23 -4.87 12.32
CA ILE A 179 2.62 -5.27 12.13
C ILE A 179 2.70 -6.61 11.41
N ASP A 180 1.90 -7.58 11.79
CA ASP A 180 1.87 -8.91 11.18
C ASP A 180 1.30 -8.85 9.77
N PHE A 181 0.14 -8.19 9.59
CA PHE A 181 -0.49 -8.02 8.29
C PHE A 181 0.45 -7.33 7.29
N PHE A 182 1.12 -6.25 7.69
CA PHE A 182 2.00 -5.47 6.82
C PHE A 182 3.46 -5.92 6.80
N ASN A 183 3.80 -6.87 7.68
CA ASN A 183 5.14 -7.31 8.03
C ASN A 183 6.06 -6.11 8.33
N TRP A 184 5.60 -5.12 9.11
CA TRP A 184 6.39 -3.92 9.42
C TRP A 184 7.52 -4.22 10.42
N LYS A 185 8.67 -3.52 10.27
CA LYS A 185 9.84 -3.74 11.15
C LYS A 185 9.83 -2.90 12.42
N SER A 186 9.14 -1.76 12.42
CA SER A 186 9.16 -0.83 13.54
C SER A 186 7.75 -0.45 13.96
N LEU A 187 7.53 -0.45 15.27
CA LEU A 187 6.31 0.04 15.91
C LEU A 187 6.01 1.48 15.48
N GLN A 188 7.02 2.34 15.37
CA GLN A 188 6.86 3.71 14.87
C GLN A 188 6.17 3.75 13.49
N THR A 189 6.54 2.86 12.57
CA THR A 189 5.87 2.79 11.26
C THR A 189 4.40 2.42 11.45
N ALA A 190 4.09 1.49 12.35
CA ALA A 190 2.71 1.10 12.60
C ALA A 190 1.89 2.23 13.22
N THR A 191 2.45 2.96 14.19
CA THR A 191 1.81 4.10 14.86
C THR A 191 1.37 5.20 13.89
N HIS A 192 2.14 5.44 12.82
CA HIS A 192 1.75 6.43 11.80
C HIS A 192 0.52 6.01 10.99
N TYR A 193 0.22 4.71 10.89
CA TYR A 193 -0.88 4.18 10.09
C TYR A 193 -2.08 3.79 10.95
N SER A 194 -1.87 3.51 12.24
CA SER A 194 -2.89 3.09 13.20
C SER A 194 -3.70 4.25 13.77
N ARG A 195 -3.66 5.44 13.16
CA ARG A 195 -4.53 6.56 13.55
C ARG A 195 -5.97 6.18 13.22
N MET A 196 -6.73 5.81 14.25
CA MET A 196 -8.13 5.41 14.14
C MET A 196 -9.08 6.57 13.78
N GLY A 197 -8.61 7.82 13.94
CA GLY A 197 -9.44 9.01 13.89
C GLY A 197 -10.54 9.01 14.97
N TRP A 198 -11.35 10.07 15.01
CA TRP A 198 -12.45 10.17 16.00
C TRP A 198 -13.50 9.06 15.83
N LYS A 199 -13.75 8.61 14.59
CA LYS A 199 -14.73 7.55 14.28
C LYS A 199 -14.34 6.22 14.91
N GLY A 200 -13.07 5.84 14.82
CA GLY A 200 -12.61 4.59 15.41
C GLY A 200 -12.55 4.64 16.94
N LEU A 201 -12.24 5.80 17.52
CA LEU A 201 -12.36 6.01 18.97
C LEU A 201 -13.81 5.89 19.43
N ALA A 202 -14.75 6.55 18.75
CA ALA A 202 -16.17 6.45 19.04
C ALA A 202 -16.68 5.00 18.92
N ASN A 203 -16.22 4.24 17.93
CA ASN A 203 -16.59 2.83 17.77
C ASN A 203 -16.08 1.95 18.92
N LYS A 204 -14.84 2.18 19.40
CA LYS A 204 -14.31 1.48 20.58
C LYS A 204 -15.07 1.81 21.86
N MET A 205 -15.55 3.04 22.02
CA MET A 205 -16.34 3.47 23.17
C MET A 205 -17.77 2.91 23.18
N ARG A 206 -18.24 2.32 22.08
CA ARG A 206 -19.56 1.67 22.00
C ARG A 206 -19.54 0.19 22.41
N ARG A 207 -18.35 -0.38 22.65
CA ARG A 207 -18.15 -1.73 23.19
C ARG A 207 -18.06 -1.66 24.70
#